data_AF-A0A830GG39-F1
#
_entry.id   AF-A0A830GG39-F1
#
_cell.length_a   1.000
_cell.length_b   1.000
_cell.length_c   1.000
_cell.angle_alpha   90.00
_cell.angle_beta   90.00
_cell.angle_gamma   90.00
#
_symmetry.space_group_name_H-M   'P 1'
#
loop_
_entity.id
_entity.type
_entity.pdbx_description
1 polymer ?
#
loop_
_entity_poly.entity_id
_entity_poly.type
_entity_poly.pdbx_seq_one_letter_code
_entity_poly.pdbx_strand_id
1 'polypeptide(L)'
;MEPNTLRLPAETWEELDAEAGEYGYRNRSEYVRNLIENRQVILDEHELNTPSGECVQSEHGLEDVADLVERVAELEERLNDLDAEPTRREDQEPRDATDSAQSDTSQETRTTTRRQTARQSEAQESEEPPQDGVYDPASEFDDTSGDVEEAEEPDELVQAFRRSLESRNPQKRHAKDAIATVFTIVRDRGPISTGDLKSELYAEYGDRYANEKGMWESLRRYLEEMPGIENAGYGEWGYEGDDAVRDALNQ
;
A
#
# COMPACT_ATOMS: atom_id res chain seq x y z
N MET A 1 -19.57 7.89 -12.61
CA MET A 1 -18.28 7.57 -13.23
C MET A 1 -18.51 6.40 -14.14
N GLU A 2 -18.42 6.60 -15.45
CA GLU A 2 -18.45 5.50 -16.40
C GLU A 2 -17.12 4.74 -16.30
N PRO A 3 -17.11 3.40 -16.29
CA PRO A 3 -15.88 2.63 -16.24
C PRO A 3 -15.07 2.90 -17.51
N ASN A 4 -13.86 3.42 -17.33
CA ASN A 4 -12.96 3.72 -18.44
C ASN A 4 -12.35 2.41 -18.93
N THR A 5 -12.97 1.76 -19.92
CA THR A 5 -12.43 0.55 -20.53
C THR A 5 -11.32 0.91 -21.50
N LEU A 6 -10.08 0.63 -21.13
CA LEU A 6 -8.93 0.68 -22.04
C LEU A 6 -9.16 -0.30 -23.20
N ARG A 7 -9.37 0.23 -24.41
CA ARG A 7 -9.42 -0.57 -25.63
C ARG A 7 -8.02 -0.64 -26.23
N LEU A 8 -7.33 -1.75 -26.01
CA LEU A 8 -6.07 -2.05 -26.69
C LEU A 8 -6.35 -2.70 -28.06
N PRO A 9 -5.50 -2.44 -29.08
CA PRO A 9 -5.57 -3.11 -30.39
C PRO A 9 -5.48 -4.64 -30.26
N ALA A 10 -6.09 -5.37 -31.20
CA ALA A 10 -6.11 -6.85 -31.19
C ALA A 10 -4.70 -7.46 -31.25
N GLU A 11 -3.80 -6.85 -32.03
CA GLU A 11 -2.41 -7.31 -32.19
C GLU A 11 -1.64 -7.26 -30.87
N THR A 12 -1.83 -6.18 -30.09
CA THR A 12 -1.21 -6.03 -28.76
C THR A 12 -1.70 -7.09 -27.78
N TRP A 13 -2.92 -7.61 -27.95
CA TRP A 13 -3.44 -8.67 -27.09
C TRP A 13 -2.81 -10.03 -27.36
N GLU A 14 -2.43 -10.33 -28.60
CA GLU A 14 -1.74 -11.57 -28.96
C GLU A 14 -0.29 -11.54 -28.47
N GLU A 15 0.37 -10.39 -28.60
CA GLU A 15 1.72 -10.18 -28.09
C GLU A 15 1.80 -10.37 -26.57
N LEU A 16 0.86 -9.76 -25.82
CA LEU A 16 0.79 -9.92 -24.36
C LEU A 16 0.49 -11.35 -23.91
N ASP A 17 -0.24 -12.14 -24.70
CA ASP A 17 -0.55 -13.54 -24.37
C ASP A 17 0.67 -14.45 -24.60
N ALA A 18 1.42 -14.19 -25.68
CA ALA A 18 2.69 -14.88 -25.94
C ALA A 18 3.74 -14.56 -24.85
N GLU A 19 3.87 -13.29 -24.50
CA GLU A 19 4.78 -12.82 -23.45
C GLU A 19 4.40 -13.39 -22.08
N ALA A 20 3.10 -13.40 -21.74
CA ALA A 20 2.61 -14.03 -20.51
C ALA A 20 3.02 -15.51 -20.42
N GLY A 21 2.97 -16.25 -21.53
CA GLY A 21 3.42 -17.64 -21.61
C GLY A 21 4.93 -17.80 -21.41
N GLU A 22 5.74 -16.88 -21.94
CA GLU A 22 7.19 -16.87 -21.80
C GLU A 22 7.63 -16.68 -20.34
N TYR A 23 6.96 -15.79 -19.60
CA TYR A 23 7.23 -15.56 -18.18
C TYR A 23 6.50 -16.51 -17.22
N GLY A 24 5.75 -17.49 -17.74
CA GLY A 24 5.10 -18.53 -16.93
C GLY A 24 3.80 -18.12 -16.25
N TYR A 25 3.16 -17.03 -16.67
CA TYR A 25 1.83 -16.65 -16.19
C TYR A 25 0.77 -17.57 -16.78
N ARG A 26 -0.30 -17.82 -16.01
CA ARG A 26 -1.35 -18.76 -16.44
C ARG A 26 -2.32 -18.14 -17.44
N ASN A 27 -2.43 -16.81 -17.44
CA ASN A 27 -3.26 -16.07 -18.39
C ASN A 27 -2.76 -14.62 -18.54
N ARG A 28 -3.09 -13.99 -19.67
CA ARG A 28 -2.76 -12.57 -19.92
C ARG A 28 -3.26 -11.60 -18.85
N SER A 29 -4.40 -11.87 -18.20
CA SER A 29 -4.98 -10.95 -17.22
C SER A 29 -4.17 -10.91 -15.92
N GLU A 30 -3.56 -12.03 -15.55
CA GLU A 30 -2.60 -12.15 -14.46
C GLU A 30 -1.33 -11.37 -14.80
N TYR A 31 -0.83 -11.52 -16.03
CA TYR A 31 0.33 -10.77 -16.52
C TYR A 31 0.09 -9.25 -16.51
N VAL A 32 -1.05 -8.78 -17.04
CA VAL A 32 -1.41 -7.34 -17.04
C VAL A 32 -1.59 -6.79 -15.63
N ARG A 33 -2.17 -7.56 -14.70
CA ARG A 33 -2.26 -7.13 -13.29
C ARG A 33 -0.88 -6.98 -12.68
N ASN A 34 0.01 -7.95 -12.92
CA ASN A 34 1.37 -7.89 -12.41
C ASN A 34 2.15 -6.70 -13.01
N LEU A 35 1.96 -6.42 -14.31
CA LEU A 35 2.51 -5.23 -14.98
C LEU A 35 2.01 -3.92 -14.35
N ILE A 36 0.73 -3.84 -13.96
CA ILE A 36 0.17 -2.63 -13.33
C ILE A 36 0.67 -2.50 -11.89
N GLU A 37 0.74 -3.59 -11.13
CA GLU A 37 1.22 -3.63 -9.75
C GLU A 37 2.71 -3.30 -9.66
N ASN A 38 3.52 -3.83 -10.58
CA ASN A 38 4.96 -3.56 -10.67
C ASN A 38 5.31 -2.38 -11.56
N ARG A 39 4.33 -1.64 -12.11
CA ARG A 39 4.59 -0.52 -13.02
C ARG A 39 5.50 0.53 -12.38
N GLN A 40 5.34 0.79 -11.09
CA GLN A 40 6.19 1.75 -10.39
C GLN A 40 7.63 1.26 -10.27
N VAL A 41 7.82 -0.03 -9.99
CA VAL A 41 9.15 -0.65 -9.90
C VAL A 41 9.85 -0.68 -11.27
N ILE A 42 9.12 -1.04 -12.33
CA ILE A 42 9.66 -1.12 -13.68
C ILE A 42 10.00 0.27 -14.24
N LEU A 43 9.20 1.31 -13.94
CA LEU A 43 9.51 2.68 -14.36
C LEU A 43 10.77 3.21 -13.67
N ASP A 44 10.97 2.88 -12.39
CA ASP A 44 12.17 3.29 -11.64
C ASP A 44 13.44 2.55 -12.12
N GLU A 45 13.33 1.25 -12.48
CA GLU A 45 14.48 0.48 -13.01
C GLU A 45 14.87 0.87 -14.45
N HIS A 46 13.90 1.26 -15.29
CA HIS A 46 14.17 1.62 -16.68
C HIS A 46 14.83 3.00 -16.84
N GLU A 47 14.71 3.88 -15.83
CA GLU A 47 15.47 5.14 -15.76
C GLU A 47 16.93 4.91 -15.34
N LEU A 48 17.25 3.79 -14.68
CA LEU A 48 18.60 3.52 -14.16
C LEU A 48 19.43 2.57 -15.03
N ASN A 49 18.80 1.84 -15.95
CA ASN A 49 19.48 0.89 -16.83
C ASN A 49 19.52 1.30 -18.32
N THR A 50 19.23 2.57 -18.65
CA THR A 50 19.75 3.11 -19.91
C THR A 50 21.27 3.26 -19.74
N PRO A 51 22.09 2.51 -20.49
CA PRO A 51 23.55 2.61 -20.38
C PRO A 51 23.97 4.03 -20.75
N SER A 52 24.29 4.81 -19.74
CA SER A 52 25.05 6.05 -19.83
C SER A 52 26.44 5.69 -20.36
N GLY A 53 26.63 5.60 -21.68
CA GLY A 53 27.96 5.28 -22.19
C GLY A 53 28.16 4.82 -23.62
N GLU A 54 27.20 4.88 -24.54
CA GLU A 54 27.54 4.94 -25.96
C GLU A 54 26.77 6.06 -26.65
N CYS A 55 27.42 7.22 -26.71
CA CYS A 55 27.12 8.28 -27.66
C CYS A 55 27.28 7.73 -29.08
N VAL A 56 26.22 7.13 -29.61
CA VAL A 56 26.00 7.13 -31.04
C VAL A 56 25.82 8.59 -31.42
N GLN A 57 26.85 9.18 -32.02
CA GLN A 57 26.85 10.52 -32.59
C GLN A 57 25.78 10.60 -33.68
N SER A 58 24.53 10.78 -33.27
CA SER A 58 23.45 11.20 -34.15
C SER A 58 23.52 12.72 -34.16
N GLU A 59 24.29 13.27 -35.09
CA GLU A 59 24.49 14.73 -35.29
C GLU A 59 23.21 15.48 -35.73
N HIS A 60 22.03 14.93 -35.46
CA HIS A 60 20.72 15.52 -35.78
C HIS A 60 19.99 16.13 -34.56
N GLY A 61 20.51 15.98 -33.33
CA GLY A 61 19.73 16.22 -32.12
C GLY A 61 19.76 17.63 -31.50
N LEU A 62 20.45 18.62 -32.08
CA LEU A 62 20.53 19.97 -31.47
C LEU A 62 19.59 21.00 -32.11
N GLU A 63 19.14 20.80 -33.35
CA GLU A 63 18.10 21.65 -33.95
C GLU A 63 16.71 21.30 -33.39
N ASP A 64 16.44 20.01 -33.10
CA ASP A 64 15.15 19.56 -32.56
C ASP A 64 14.84 20.09 -31.15
N VAL A 65 15.87 20.37 -30.32
CA VAL A 65 15.63 20.90 -28.97
C VAL A 65 15.22 22.37 -29.03
N ALA A 66 15.79 23.15 -29.95
CA ALA A 66 15.37 24.54 -30.16
C ALA A 66 13.93 24.60 -30.67
N ASP A 67 13.58 23.74 -31.62
CA ASP A 67 12.20 23.63 -32.14
C ASP A 67 11.22 23.14 -31.06
N LEU A 68 11.63 22.23 -30.18
CA LEU A 68 10.80 21.80 -29.04
C LEU A 68 10.56 22.94 -28.05
N VAL A 69 11.57 23.76 -27.75
CA VAL A 69 11.43 24.89 -26.83
C VAL A 69 10.50 25.95 -27.40
N GLU A 70 10.60 26.25 -28.70
CA GLU A 70 9.67 27.16 -29.38
C GLU A 70 8.23 26.62 -29.37
N ARG A 71 8.07 25.32 -29.59
CA ARG A 71 6.75 24.66 -29.58
C ARG A 71 6.12 24.58 -28.19
N VAL A 72 6.92 24.47 -27.13
CA VAL A 72 6.44 24.56 -25.75
C VAL A 72 5.93 25.97 -25.45
N ALA A 73 6.65 27.01 -25.87
CA ALA A 73 6.21 28.40 -25.69
C ALA A 73 4.89 28.69 -26.43
N GLU A 74 4.71 28.19 -27.65
CA GLU A 74 3.45 28.32 -28.41
C GLU A 74 2.28 27.62 -27.70
N LEU A 75 2.53 26.44 -27.11
CA LEU A 75 1.50 25.69 -26.38
C LEU A 75 1.10 26.37 -25.07
N GLU A 76 2.04 27.00 -24.36
CA GLU A 76 1.76 27.76 -23.14
C GLU A 76 0.92 29.01 -23.42
N GLU A 77 1.23 29.75 -24.50
CA GLU A 77 0.43 30.91 -24.92
C GLU A 77 -1.00 30.48 -25.30
N ARG A 78 -1.15 29.39 -26.05
CA ARG A 78 -2.45 28.85 -26.42
C ARG A 78 -3.27 28.38 -25.22
N LEU A 79 -2.63 27.82 -24.20
CA LEU A 79 -3.31 27.45 -22.95
C LEU A 79 -3.79 28.68 -22.19
N ASN A 80 -3.01 29.75 -22.17
CA ASN A 80 -3.38 31.01 -21.51
C ASN A 80 -4.57 31.69 -22.23
N ASP A 81 -4.63 31.64 -23.56
CA ASP A 81 -5.79 32.12 -24.34
C ASP A 81 -7.06 31.30 -24.07
N LEU A 82 -6.93 29.99 -23.88
CA LEU A 82 -8.05 29.10 -23.55
C LEU A 82 -8.59 29.33 -22.13
N ASP A 83 -7.72 29.70 -21.18
CA ASP A 83 -8.10 30.02 -19.80
C ASP A 83 -8.64 31.46 -19.65
N ALA A 84 -8.29 32.35 -20.58
CA ALA A 84 -8.79 33.72 -20.67
C ALA A 84 -10.18 33.85 -21.34
N GLU A 85 -10.82 32.75 -21.76
CA GLU A 85 -12.22 32.70 -22.19
C GLU A 85 -13.16 32.12 -21.09
N PRO A 86 -13.32 32.75 -19.90
CA PRO A 86 -14.47 32.47 -19.07
C PRO A 86 -15.64 33.35 -19.51
N THR A 87 -16.82 32.72 -19.63
CA THR A 87 -18.14 33.35 -19.49
C THR A 87 -18.55 34.41 -20.53
N ARG A 88 -19.02 33.94 -21.69
CA ARG A 88 -20.04 34.69 -22.48
C ARG A 88 -21.10 33.78 -23.09
N ARG A 89 -21.75 32.97 -22.26
CA ARG A 89 -22.96 32.20 -22.61
C ARG A 89 -23.94 32.11 -21.44
N GLU A 90 -24.37 33.26 -20.94
CA GLU A 90 -25.54 33.37 -20.08
C GLU A 90 -26.33 34.62 -20.51
N ASP A 91 -27.01 34.55 -21.66
CA ASP A 91 -28.09 35.49 -22.04
C ASP A 91 -28.79 35.00 -23.32
N GLN A 92 -29.37 33.79 -23.28
CA GLN A 92 -30.40 33.41 -24.26
C GLN A 92 -31.49 32.59 -23.57
N GLU A 93 -32.36 33.33 -22.89
CA GLU A 93 -33.67 32.89 -22.42
C GLU A 93 -34.71 32.96 -23.58
N PRO A 94 -35.95 32.50 -23.37
CA PRO A 94 -36.49 31.26 -23.92
C PRO A 94 -37.41 31.50 -25.12
N ARG A 95 -37.62 30.48 -25.95
CA ARG A 95 -38.76 30.44 -26.87
C ARG A 95 -39.51 29.12 -26.75
N ASP A 96 -40.68 29.23 -26.14
CA ASP A 96 -41.88 28.48 -26.48
C ASP A 96 -41.93 28.16 -27.98
N ALA A 97 -42.19 26.88 -28.30
CA ALA A 97 -43.42 26.49 -28.99
C ALA A 97 -43.30 25.04 -29.52
N THR A 98 -44.19 24.20 -29.01
CA THR A 98 -45.05 23.29 -29.77
C THR A 98 -44.45 22.23 -30.70
N ASP A 99 -44.80 21.00 -30.34
CA ASP A 99 -45.61 20.09 -31.17
C ASP A 99 -44.91 19.10 -32.13
N SER A 100 -45.53 17.92 -32.15
CA SER A 100 -45.39 16.81 -33.09
C SER A 100 -44.07 16.02 -33.04
N ALA A 101 -44.04 14.70 -33.16
CA ALA A 101 -45.02 13.62 -33.18
C ALA A 101 -44.17 12.34 -33.37
N GLN A 102 -44.56 11.25 -32.71
CA GLN A 102 -44.43 9.86 -33.17
C GLN A 102 -43.06 9.31 -33.62
N SER A 103 -42.57 8.30 -32.91
CA SER A 103 -42.32 6.94 -33.43
C SER A 103 -41.95 6.02 -32.25
N ASP A 104 -42.86 5.11 -31.91
CA ASP A 104 -42.70 3.64 -32.03
C ASP A 104 -41.68 3.06 -31.04
N THR A 105 -42.11 2.58 -29.86
CA THR A 105 -42.75 1.26 -29.61
C THR A 105 -41.82 0.08 -29.88
N SER A 106 -41.67 -0.73 -28.83
CA SER A 106 -41.09 -2.08 -28.76
C SER A 106 -39.60 -2.16 -28.41
N GLN A 107 -39.30 -2.30 -27.13
CA GLN A 107 -38.97 -3.63 -26.61
C GLN A 107 -39.14 -3.70 -25.07
N GLU A 108 -40.24 -4.35 -24.73
CA GLU A 108 -40.63 -5.00 -23.49
C GLU A 108 -39.58 -6.08 -23.13
N THR A 109 -38.97 -6.09 -21.94
CA THR A 109 -39.26 -6.95 -20.77
C THR A 109 -37.90 -7.05 -20.02
N ARG A 110 -37.70 -7.02 -18.69
CA ARG A 110 -38.42 -7.48 -17.50
C ARG A 110 -37.92 -6.63 -16.30
N THR A 111 -38.76 -5.97 -15.50
CA THR A 111 -39.29 -6.46 -14.19
C THR A 111 -38.32 -7.38 -13.43
N THR A 112 -37.70 -6.96 -12.31
CA THR A 112 -38.20 -7.12 -10.92
C THR A 112 -37.20 -6.38 -9.99
N THR A 113 -37.54 -5.36 -9.19
CA THR A 113 -38.35 -5.29 -7.94
C THR A 113 -37.66 -5.80 -6.66
N ARG A 114 -37.66 -4.92 -5.64
CA ARG A 114 -37.55 -5.13 -4.16
C ARG A 114 -36.20 -5.61 -3.63
N ARG A 115 -35.51 -4.97 -2.67
CA ARG A 115 -35.87 -4.28 -1.42
C ARG A 115 -36.72 -5.11 -0.44
N GLN A 116 -36.05 -5.83 0.47
CA GLN A 116 -36.46 -6.19 1.85
C GLN A 116 -35.27 -6.94 2.50
N THR A 117 -34.56 -6.43 3.50
CA THR A 117 -34.86 -6.45 4.95
C THR A 117 -35.32 -7.80 5.51
N ALA A 118 -34.38 -8.54 6.11
CA ALA A 118 -34.51 -9.49 7.24
C ALA A 118 -33.05 -9.79 7.66
N ARG A 119 -32.55 -9.64 8.89
CA ARG A 119 -33.07 -10.01 10.23
C ARG A 119 -33.43 -11.49 10.32
N GLN A 120 -32.40 -12.32 10.44
CA GLN A 120 -32.31 -13.61 11.16
C GLN A 120 -30.84 -13.66 11.63
N SER A 121 -30.45 -13.68 12.90
CA SER A 121 -30.93 -14.40 14.09
C SER A 121 -30.80 -15.92 13.95
N GLU A 122 -29.56 -16.41 13.87
CA GLU A 122 -29.09 -17.72 14.34
C GLU A 122 -27.71 -17.39 14.98
N ALA A 123 -27.49 -17.33 16.29
CA ALA A 123 -27.76 -18.31 17.34
C ALA A 123 -27.19 -19.70 17.02
N GLN A 124 -25.90 -19.77 16.70
CA GLN A 124 -25.11 -20.99 16.93
C GLN A 124 -24.47 -20.89 18.31
N GLU A 125 -25.26 -21.37 19.28
CA GLU A 125 -24.88 -22.35 20.29
C GLU A 125 -23.36 -22.52 20.51
N SER A 126 -22.90 -21.91 21.60
CA SER A 126 -21.69 -22.30 22.30
C SER A 126 -21.85 -23.72 22.84
N GLU A 127 -21.31 -24.72 22.14
CA GLU A 127 -20.98 -25.99 22.78
C GLU A 127 -19.62 -25.84 23.46
N GLU A 128 -19.69 -25.45 24.73
CA GLU A 128 -18.61 -25.58 25.71
C GLU A 128 -18.29 -27.08 25.90
N PRO A 129 -17.05 -27.54 25.68
CA PRO A 129 -16.70 -28.91 26.02
C PRO A 129 -16.71 -29.07 27.55
N PRO A 130 -17.25 -30.18 28.10
CA PRO A 130 -17.22 -30.44 29.53
C PRO A 130 -15.77 -30.62 29.99
N GLN A 131 -15.26 -29.65 30.76
CA GLN A 131 -14.06 -29.79 31.56
C GLN A 131 -14.39 -30.63 32.80
N ASP A 132 -14.39 -31.94 32.65
CA ASP A 132 -14.36 -32.89 33.76
C ASP A 132 -13.11 -33.77 33.59
N GLY A 133 -12.06 -33.40 34.32
CA GLY A 133 -10.72 -33.94 34.15
C GLY A 133 -9.82 -33.66 35.34
N VAL A 134 -10.22 -34.19 36.50
CA VAL A 134 -9.35 -34.71 37.57
C VAL A 134 -8.14 -33.83 37.93
N TYR A 135 -8.36 -32.94 38.90
CA TYR A 135 -7.27 -32.36 39.68
C TYR A 135 -6.70 -33.46 40.60
N ASP A 136 -5.48 -33.93 40.28
CA ASP A 136 -4.67 -34.79 41.15
C ASP A 136 -3.75 -33.89 42.00
N PRO A 137 -4.03 -33.68 43.30
CA PRO A 137 -3.21 -32.84 44.17
C PRO A 137 -1.96 -33.53 44.73
N ALA A 138 -1.44 -34.58 44.09
CA ALA A 138 -0.29 -35.33 44.58
C ALA A 138 0.77 -35.62 43.51
N SER A 139 1.25 -34.59 42.80
CA SER A 139 2.58 -34.64 42.17
C SER A 139 3.59 -33.99 43.11
N GLU A 140 4.03 -34.79 44.09
CA GLU A 140 5.36 -34.66 44.69
C GLU A 140 6.42 -34.90 43.59
N PHE A 141 7.59 -34.26 43.74
CA PHE A 141 8.79 -34.31 42.89
C PHE A 141 8.66 -33.50 41.57
N ASP A 142 9.56 -32.59 41.24
CA ASP A 142 11.01 -32.69 41.37
C ASP A 142 11.64 -31.31 41.61
N ASP A 143 12.61 -31.28 42.54
CA ASP A 143 13.56 -30.20 42.75
C ASP A 143 14.48 -30.15 41.53
N THR A 144 13.93 -29.75 40.39
CA THR A 144 14.73 -29.33 39.25
C THR A 144 15.24 -27.95 39.62
N SER A 145 16.34 -27.95 40.37
CA SER A 145 17.40 -26.94 40.31
C SER A 145 17.86 -26.83 38.85
N GLY A 146 16.97 -26.35 38.00
CA GLY A 146 17.25 -25.96 36.63
C GLY A 146 18.16 -24.76 36.78
N ASP A 147 19.42 -25.00 36.45
CA ASP A 147 20.27 -24.09 35.72
C ASP A 147 19.43 -22.89 35.27
N VAL A 148 19.46 -21.83 36.07
CA VAL A 148 18.81 -20.57 35.74
C VAL A 148 19.65 -20.10 34.57
N GLU A 149 19.25 -20.53 33.37
CA GLU A 149 19.75 -20.01 32.10
C GLU A 149 19.80 -18.51 32.29
N GLU A 150 21.03 -18.02 32.30
CA GLU A 150 21.45 -16.64 32.48
C GLU A 150 20.38 -15.76 31.85
N ALA A 151 19.48 -15.22 32.69
CA ALA A 151 18.31 -14.52 32.21
C ALA A 151 18.84 -13.37 31.36
N GLU A 152 18.78 -13.54 30.02
CA GLU A 152 19.38 -12.63 29.06
C GLU A 152 18.98 -11.24 29.49
N GLU A 153 19.97 -10.47 29.98
CA GLU A 153 19.69 -9.20 30.62
C GLU A 153 18.88 -8.40 29.61
N PRO A 154 17.65 -7.99 29.96
CA PRO A 154 16.73 -7.44 28.99
C PRO A 154 17.38 -6.25 28.33
N ASP A 155 17.61 -6.36 27.02
CA ASP A 155 18.49 -5.49 26.27
C ASP A 155 18.28 -4.02 26.65
N GLU A 156 19.32 -3.43 27.27
CA GLU A 156 19.24 -2.09 27.86
C GLU A 156 18.82 -1.04 26.83
N LEU A 157 19.22 -1.22 25.56
CA LEU A 157 18.88 -0.32 24.48
C LEU A 157 17.40 -0.41 24.13
N VAL A 158 16.85 -1.63 24.03
CA VAL A 158 15.42 -1.84 23.79
C VAL A 158 14.59 -1.26 24.94
N GLN A 159 15.05 -1.39 26.18
CA GLN A 159 14.38 -0.76 27.33
C GLN A 159 14.45 0.76 27.31
N ALA A 160 15.60 1.34 26.97
CA ALA A 160 15.76 2.79 26.81
C ALA A 160 14.87 3.32 25.69
N PHE A 161 14.81 2.61 24.56
CA PHE A 161 13.93 2.93 23.45
C PHE A 161 12.45 2.88 23.87
N ARG A 162 12.00 1.80 24.54
CA ARG A 162 10.62 1.70 25.06
C ARG A 162 10.28 2.84 26.02
N ARG A 163 11.21 3.22 26.90
CA ARG A 163 11.03 4.37 27.80
C ARG A 163 10.88 5.67 27.03
N SER A 164 11.63 5.85 25.94
CA SER A 164 11.49 7.04 25.07
C SER A 164 10.12 7.12 24.39
N LEU A 165 9.50 5.97 24.07
CA LEU A 165 8.15 5.93 23.52
C LEU A 165 7.09 6.35 24.56
N GLU A 166 7.38 6.30 25.86
CA GLU A 166 6.42 6.73 26.88
C GLU A 166 6.10 8.22 26.79
N SER A 167 7.09 9.05 26.45
CA SER A 167 6.95 10.51 26.31
C SER A 167 6.55 10.97 24.91
N ARG A 168 6.68 10.11 23.90
CA ARG A 168 6.37 10.41 22.49
C ARG A 168 5.00 9.87 22.04
N ASN A 169 4.51 10.36 20.92
CA ASN A 169 3.38 9.73 20.23
C ASN A 169 3.85 8.44 19.54
N PRO A 170 2.99 7.42 19.39
CA PRO A 170 1.53 7.39 19.63
C PRO A 170 1.12 7.19 21.10
N GLN A 171 -0.01 7.78 21.52
CA GLN A 171 -0.54 7.63 22.88
C GLN A 171 -1.02 6.21 23.23
N LYS A 172 -1.36 5.40 22.22
CA LYS A 172 -1.93 4.07 22.40
C LYS A 172 -0.84 3.07 22.76
N ARG A 173 -1.01 2.34 23.87
CA ARG A 173 -0.04 1.33 24.35
C ARG A 173 0.34 0.29 23.29
N HIS A 174 -0.64 -0.32 22.62
CA HIS A 174 -0.39 -1.32 21.58
C HIS A 174 0.40 -0.78 20.38
N ALA A 175 0.28 0.52 20.06
CA ALA A 175 1.06 1.11 19.00
C ALA A 175 2.53 1.32 19.43
N LYS A 176 2.78 1.64 20.72
CA LYS A 176 4.14 1.69 21.28
C LYS A 176 4.78 0.31 21.29
N ASP A 177 4.02 -0.71 21.69
CA ASP A 177 4.48 -2.10 21.70
C ASP A 177 4.85 -2.55 20.28
N ALA A 178 3.98 -2.29 19.29
CA ALA A 178 4.25 -2.59 17.88
C ALA A 178 5.50 -1.87 17.34
N ILE A 179 5.69 -0.58 17.66
CA ILE A 179 6.91 0.16 17.25
C ILE A 179 8.16 -0.43 17.89
N ALA A 180 8.09 -0.84 19.17
CA ALA A 180 9.21 -1.51 19.82
C ALA A 180 9.52 -2.88 19.19
N THR A 181 8.51 -3.63 18.75
CA THR A 181 8.71 -4.87 17.98
C THR A 181 9.40 -4.58 16.65
N VAL A 182 8.99 -3.53 15.91
CA VAL A 182 9.68 -3.14 14.65
C VAL A 182 11.15 -2.87 14.91
N PHE A 183 11.45 -2.07 15.94
CA PHE A 183 12.82 -1.75 16.33
C PHE A 183 13.66 -3.02 16.55
N THR A 184 13.14 -3.99 17.31
CA THR A 184 13.82 -5.27 17.55
C THR A 184 14.02 -6.07 16.25
N ILE A 185 13.00 -6.14 15.38
CA ILE A 185 13.09 -6.88 14.11
C ILE A 185 14.19 -6.30 13.21
N VAL A 186 14.17 -4.98 12.98
CA VAL A 186 15.16 -4.35 12.08
C VAL A 186 16.57 -4.40 12.64
N ARG A 187 16.70 -4.35 13.98
CA ARG A 187 18.00 -4.46 14.64
C ARG A 187 18.59 -5.86 14.52
N ASP A 188 17.79 -6.88 14.80
CA ASP A 188 18.28 -8.26 14.91
C ASP A 188 18.40 -8.95 13.54
N ARG A 189 17.53 -8.61 12.58
CA ARG A 189 17.48 -9.22 11.24
C ARG A 189 18.08 -8.35 10.15
N GLY A 190 18.28 -7.05 10.41
CA GLY A 190 18.69 -6.08 9.40
C GLY A 190 17.52 -5.59 8.54
N PRO A 191 17.80 -5.07 7.33
CA PRO A 191 16.79 -4.55 6.42
C PRO A 191 15.69 -5.57 6.13
N ILE A 192 14.43 -5.15 6.25
CA ILE A 192 13.26 -6.00 6.02
C ILE A 192 12.24 -5.29 5.13
N SER A 193 11.57 -6.05 4.26
CA SER A 193 10.53 -5.51 3.39
C SER A 193 9.32 -5.02 4.20
N THR A 194 8.67 -3.96 3.71
CA THR A 194 7.42 -3.46 4.31
C THR A 194 6.34 -4.54 4.33
N GLY A 195 6.31 -5.45 3.34
CA GLY A 195 5.32 -6.53 3.28
C GLY A 195 5.49 -7.54 4.40
N ASP A 196 6.73 -7.98 4.65
CA ASP A 196 7.05 -8.94 5.70
C ASP A 196 6.82 -8.32 7.09
N LEU A 197 7.26 -7.07 7.28
CA LEU A 197 7.08 -6.34 8.52
C LEU A 197 5.58 -6.15 8.85
N LYS A 198 4.75 -5.82 7.85
CA LYS A 198 3.28 -5.72 8.04
C LYS A 198 2.67 -7.06 8.43
N SER A 199 3.04 -8.13 7.75
CA SER A 199 2.50 -9.47 7.98
C SER A 199 2.85 -9.96 9.39
N GLU A 200 4.10 -9.77 9.82
CA GLU A 200 4.59 -10.17 11.14
C GLU A 200 3.93 -9.35 12.26
N LEU A 201 3.88 -8.02 12.12
CA LEU A 201 3.18 -7.16 13.07
C LEU A 201 1.69 -7.48 13.16
N TYR A 202 1.04 -7.79 12.03
CA TYR A 202 -0.40 -8.06 12.04
C TYR A 202 -0.72 -9.42 12.65
N ALA A 203 0.18 -10.40 12.53
CA ALA A 203 0.03 -11.67 13.22
C ALA A 203 0.03 -11.51 14.75
N GLU A 204 0.82 -10.57 15.30
CA GLU A 204 0.92 -10.33 16.74
C GLU A 204 -0.11 -9.29 17.25
N TYR A 205 -0.31 -8.21 16.51
CA TYR A 205 -1.10 -7.05 16.96
C TYR A 205 -2.44 -6.89 16.24
N GLY A 206 -2.77 -7.77 15.28
CA GLY A 206 -3.91 -7.64 14.38
C GLY A 206 -5.26 -7.49 15.08
N ASP A 207 -5.46 -8.12 16.23
CA ASP A 207 -6.68 -8.04 17.05
C ASP A 207 -7.02 -6.61 17.51
N ARG A 208 -6.06 -5.69 17.48
CA ARG A 208 -6.23 -4.29 17.89
C ARG A 208 -6.59 -3.36 16.73
N TYR A 209 -6.61 -3.88 15.51
CA TYR A 209 -6.80 -3.11 14.29
C TYR A 209 -7.91 -3.70 13.43
N ALA A 210 -8.52 -2.86 12.58
CA ALA A 210 -9.59 -3.30 11.70
C ALA A 210 -9.09 -4.15 10.52
N ASN A 211 -7.86 -3.90 10.07
CA ASN A 211 -7.17 -4.64 9.03
C ASN A 211 -5.68 -4.25 9.03
N GLU A 212 -4.86 -5.06 8.35
CA GLU A 212 -3.41 -4.90 8.22
C GLU A 212 -3.01 -3.54 7.64
N LYS A 213 -3.70 -3.10 6.58
CA LYS A 213 -3.43 -1.80 5.96
C LYS A 213 -3.64 -0.64 6.95
N GLY A 214 -4.74 -0.66 7.70
CA GLY A 214 -5.07 0.37 8.69
C GLY A 214 -4.09 0.38 9.87
N MET A 215 -3.61 -0.80 10.29
CA MET A 215 -2.53 -0.90 11.26
C MET A 215 -1.28 -0.20 10.73
N TRP A 216 -0.83 -0.57 9.54
CA TRP A 216 0.39 -0.03 8.95
C TRP A 216 0.37 1.48 8.78
N GLU A 217 -0.70 2.04 8.19
CA GLU A 217 -0.85 3.49 8.01
C GLU A 217 -0.79 4.23 9.35
N SER A 218 -1.28 3.62 10.43
CA SER A 218 -1.22 4.21 11.76
C SER A 218 0.19 4.16 12.38
N LEU A 219 1.01 3.16 12.04
CA LEU A 219 2.35 2.97 12.60
C LEU A 219 3.41 3.73 11.78
N ARG A 220 3.34 3.66 10.44
CA ARG A 220 4.34 4.22 9.52
C ARG A 220 4.70 5.67 9.84
N ARG A 221 3.69 6.50 10.12
CA ARG A 221 3.91 7.92 10.46
C ARG A 221 4.86 8.11 11.64
N TYR A 222 4.81 7.21 12.61
CA TYR A 222 5.67 7.28 13.78
C TYR A 222 7.03 6.63 13.53
N LEU A 223 7.09 5.56 12.73
CA LEU A 223 8.35 4.88 12.41
C LEU A 223 9.37 5.83 11.76
N GLU A 224 8.93 6.73 10.88
CA GLU A 224 9.80 7.74 10.23
C GLU A 224 10.35 8.79 11.22
N GLU A 225 9.74 8.93 12.41
CA GLU A 225 10.16 9.86 13.46
C GLU A 225 11.00 9.16 14.57
N MET A 226 11.16 7.83 14.51
CA MET A 226 11.83 7.07 15.57
C MET A 226 13.34 6.97 15.35
N PRO A 227 14.14 7.20 16.42
CA PRO A 227 15.59 7.07 16.31
C PRO A 227 15.98 5.62 16.03
N GLY A 228 16.89 5.43 15.07
CA GLY A 228 17.39 4.12 14.64
C GLY A 228 16.55 3.36 13.64
N ILE A 229 15.33 3.81 13.34
CA ILE A 229 14.50 3.19 12.31
C ILE A 229 14.54 4.10 11.09
N GLU A 230 15.08 3.61 9.98
CA GLU A 230 15.14 4.37 8.73
C GLU A 230 14.43 3.64 7.60
N ASN A 231 13.92 4.41 6.64
CA ASN A 231 13.43 3.87 5.39
C ASN A 231 14.63 3.68 4.46
N ALA A 232 15.04 2.43 4.24
CA ALA A 232 16.22 2.08 3.45
C ALA A 232 16.00 2.27 1.94
N GLY A 233 14.81 2.74 1.51
CA GLY A 233 14.41 2.82 0.12
C GLY A 233 13.68 1.56 -0.34
N TYR A 234 13.08 1.60 -1.54
CA TYR A 234 12.40 0.45 -2.17
C TYR A 234 11.31 -0.24 -1.32
N GLY A 235 10.77 0.45 -0.33
CA GLY A 235 9.79 -0.13 0.59
C GLY A 235 10.43 -1.05 1.65
N GLU A 236 11.70 -0.87 1.97
CA GLU A 236 12.41 -1.57 3.03
C GLU A 236 12.64 -0.67 4.25
N TRP A 237 12.73 -1.30 5.41
CA TRP A 237 13.03 -0.64 6.69
C TRP A 237 14.32 -1.18 7.24
N GLY A 238 15.23 -0.28 7.59
CA GLY A 238 16.56 -0.57 8.09
C GLY A 238 16.78 -0.08 9.51
N TYR A 239 17.93 -0.48 10.05
CA TYR A 239 18.41 -0.07 11.36
C TYR A 239 19.69 0.75 11.21
N GLU A 240 19.69 1.97 11.72
CA GLU A 240 20.80 2.93 11.57
C GLU A 240 22.04 2.53 12.41
N GLY A 241 21.85 1.68 13.43
CA GLY A 241 22.90 1.22 14.33
C GLY A 241 22.71 1.67 15.77
N ASP A 242 23.25 0.90 16.71
CA ASP A 242 23.08 1.14 18.15
C ASP A 242 23.63 2.49 18.61
N ASP A 243 24.73 2.94 18.02
CA ASP A 243 25.38 4.19 18.43
C ASP A 243 24.54 5.41 18.07
N ALA A 244 23.89 5.39 16.89
CA ALA A 244 22.96 6.44 16.47
C ALA A 244 21.74 6.50 17.40
N VAL A 245 21.19 5.35 17.78
CA VAL A 245 20.08 5.26 18.73
C VAL A 245 20.47 5.79 20.10
N ARG A 246 21.63 5.36 20.63
CA ARG A 246 22.11 5.81 21.94
C ARG A 246 22.34 7.32 21.96
N ASP A 247 22.91 7.90 20.91
CA ASP A 247 23.12 9.34 20.82
C ASP A 247 21.78 10.10 20.79
N ALA A 248 20.84 9.64 19.97
CA ALA A 248 19.52 10.26 19.86
C ALA A 248 18.65 10.14 21.13
N LEU A 249 18.86 9.11 21.95
CA LEU A 249 18.16 8.91 23.22
C LEU A 249 18.73 9.71 24.38
N ASN A 250 19.98 10.18 24.28
CA ASN A 250 20.67 10.95 25.32
C ASN A 250 20.50 12.49 25.17
N GLN A 251 19.84 12.95 24.12
CA GLN A 251 19.52 14.37 23.86
C GLN A 251 18.20 14.81 24.50
#